data_AF-A0A9D8WV75-F1
#
_entry.id   AF-A0A9D8WV75-F1
#
_cell.length_a   1.000
_cell.length_b   1.000
_cell.length_c   1.000
_cell.angle_alpha   90.00
_cell.angle_beta   90.00
_cell.angle_gamma   90.00
#
_symmetry.space_group_name_H-M   'P 1'
#
loop_
_entity.id
_entity.type
_entity.pdbx_description
1 polymer ?
#
loop_
_entity_poly.entity_id
_entity_poly.type
_entity_poly.pdbx_seq_one_letter_code
_entity_poly.pdbx_strand_id
1 'polypeptide(L)'
;MYGVDFQPGINNRTYEYYIDFAARNGIEYVILDEGWSVNLKADLMQVVPEIDVKHLCDYGKERGVGIVLWAGYWALDRDMERVMKHYSEMGVKGFKIDFMDRDDQPMV
;
A
#
# COMPACT_ATOMS: atom_id res chain seq x y z
N MET A 1 11.56 4.19 -13.92
CA MET A 1 10.64 4.64 -15.00
C MET A 1 11.36 5.62 -15.89
N TYR A 2 11.10 5.58 -17.19
CA TYR A 2 11.61 6.54 -18.18
C TYR A 2 10.43 7.13 -18.94
N GLY A 3 10.58 8.36 -19.47
CA GLY A 3 9.54 9.00 -20.27
C GLY A 3 8.37 9.61 -19.49
N VAL A 4 8.58 9.93 -18.21
CA VAL A 4 7.63 10.67 -17.36
C VAL A 4 8.17 12.06 -17.05
N ASP A 5 7.28 13.01 -16.78
CA ASP A 5 7.57 14.42 -16.48
C ASP A 5 7.75 14.70 -14.97
N PHE A 6 7.80 13.65 -14.14
CA PHE A 6 7.97 13.71 -12.69
C PHE A 6 9.09 12.78 -12.23
N GLN A 7 9.66 13.04 -11.05
CA GLN A 7 10.68 12.17 -10.46
C GLN A 7 10.03 10.88 -9.92
N PRO A 8 10.36 9.68 -10.44
CA PRO A 8 9.82 8.44 -9.95
C PRO A 8 10.30 8.12 -8.53
N GLY A 9 9.43 7.53 -7.71
CA GLY A 9 9.76 7.12 -6.35
C GLY A 9 8.51 6.69 -5.56
N ILE A 10 8.60 6.68 -4.24
CA ILE A 10 7.44 6.47 -3.37
C ILE A 10 6.72 7.82 -3.24
N ASN A 11 5.85 8.10 -4.20
CA ASN A 11 5.03 9.31 -4.24
C ASN A 11 3.75 9.09 -5.04
N ASN A 12 2.75 9.95 -4.80
CA ASN A 12 1.44 9.85 -5.46
C ASN A 12 1.53 9.77 -7.00
N ARG A 13 2.37 10.61 -7.63
CA ARG A 13 2.52 10.64 -9.11
C ARG A 13 2.97 9.30 -9.69
N THR A 14 3.87 8.61 -9.00
CA THR A 14 4.35 7.29 -9.43
C THR A 14 3.24 6.25 -9.32
N TYR A 15 2.46 6.27 -8.24
CA TYR A 15 1.36 5.32 -8.04
C TYR A 15 0.17 5.61 -8.96
N GLU A 16 -0.19 6.86 -9.20
CA GLU A 16 -1.18 7.26 -10.20
C GLU A 16 -0.81 6.73 -11.59
N TYR A 17 0.47 6.85 -11.98
CA TYR A 17 0.96 6.31 -13.25
C TYR A 17 0.77 4.78 -13.35
N TYR A 18 1.07 4.05 -12.28
CA TYR A 18 0.84 2.60 -12.23
C TYR A 18 -0.65 2.24 -12.24
N ILE A 19 -1.50 3.02 -11.56
CA ILE A 19 -2.95 2.85 -11.58
C ILE A 19 -3.48 3.06 -13.00
N ASP A 20 -3.06 4.11 -13.70
CA ASP A 20 -3.45 4.36 -15.08
C ASP A 20 -2.98 3.24 -16.02
N PHE A 21 -1.77 2.71 -15.80
CA PHE A 21 -1.28 1.56 -16.53
C PHE A 21 -2.15 0.32 -16.27
N ALA A 22 -2.46 0.03 -15.00
CA ALA A 22 -3.28 -1.11 -14.62
C ALA A 22 -4.68 -1.02 -15.24
N ALA A 23 -5.33 0.14 -15.13
CA ALA A 23 -6.66 0.40 -15.68
C ALA A 23 -6.71 0.20 -17.20
N ARG A 24 -5.71 0.71 -17.94
CA ARG A 24 -5.62 0.56 -19.41
C ARG A 24 -5.44 -0.89 -19.86
N ASN A 25 -4.92 -1.75 -18.99
CA ASN A 25 -4.61 -3.15 -19.30
C ASN A 25 -5.55 -4.14 -18.60
N GLY A 26 -6.58 -3.67 -17.90
CA GLY A 26 -7.51 -4.53 -17.17
C GLY A 26 -6.88 -5.27 -15.99
N ILE A 27 -5.82 -4.72 -15.40
CA ILE A 27 -5.17 -5.26 -14.20
C ILE A 27 -5.90 -4.69 -12.98
N GLU A 28 -6.28 -5.57 -12.07
CA GLU A 28 -7.24 -5.26 -11.00
C GLU A 28 -6.62 -4.52 -9.81
N TYR A 29 -5.29 -4.64 -9.61
CA TYR A 29 -4.64 -4.15 -8.39
C TYR A 29 -3.30 -3.47 -8.64
N VAL A 30 -2.97 -2.50 -7.79
CA VAL A 30 -1.64 -1.93 -7.61
C VAL A 30 -1.23 -2.08 -6.14
N ILE A 31 0.01 -2.53 -5.92
CA ILE A 31 0.58 -2.67 -4.58
C ILE A 31 1.41 -1.42 -4.26
N LEU A 32 1.15 -0.80 -3.09
CA LEU A 32 2.11 0.08 -2.43
C LEU A 32 3.03 -0.83 -1.61
N ASP A 33 4.20 -1.15 -2.19
CA ASP A 33 5.18 -2.03 -1.55
C ASP A 33 5.97 -1.27 -0.48
N GLU A 34 6.99 -1.90 0.11
CA GLU A 34 7.78 -1.32 1.20
C GLU A 34 8.17 0.15 0.95
N GLY A 35 7.91 0.99 1.96
CA GLY A 35 8.32 2.40 2.00
C GLY A 35 7.19 3.44 1.99
N TRP A 36 5.93 3.05 1.80
CA TRP A 36 4.78 3.97 1.93
C TRP A 36 4.54 4.44 3.38
N SER A 37 4.98 3.66 4.38
CA SER A 37 4.99 4.04 5.79
C SER A 37 6.39 4.46 6.25
N VAL A 38 6.47 5.32 7.26
CA VAL A 38 7.74 5.85 7.79
C VAL A 38 8.66 4.72 8.26
N ASN A 39 9.86 4.66 7.67
CA ASN A 39 10.83 3.61 7.91
C ASN A 39 11.28 3.56 9.38
N LEU A 40 11.64 2.36 9.86
CA LEU A 40 12.17 2.07 11.19
C LEU A 40 11.24 2.39 12.38
N LYS A 41 9.98 2.78 12.13
CA LYS A 41 8.99 3.01 13.19
C LYS A 41 8.15 1.79 13.53
N ALA A 42 8.02 0.85 12.59
CA ALA A 42 7.10 -0.28 12.68
C ALA A 42 5.70 0.18 13.15
N ASP A 43 5.20 1.23 12.49
CA ASP A 43 3.92 1.87 12.76
C ASP A 43 3.24 2.17 11.41
N LEU A 44 2.24 1.36 11.07
CA LEU A 44 1.50 1.49 9.82
C LEU A 44 0.56 2.69 9.79
N MET A 45 0.40 3.43 10.89
CA MET A 45 -0.39 4.67 10.93
C MET A 45 0.44 5.90 10.55
N GLN A 46 1.77 5.76 10.40
CA GLN A 46 2.66 6.83 9.97
C GLN A 46 2.97 6.69 8.48
N VAL A 47 2.24 7.41 7.65
CA VAL A 47 2.44 7.49 6.20
C VAL A 47 3.54 8.51 5.87
N VAL A 48 4.37 8.25 4.86
CA VAL A 48 5.35 9.23 4.37
C VAL A 48 4.64 10.43 3.73
N PRO A 49 5.18 11.66 3.84
CA PRO A 49 4.47 12.87 3.38
C PRO A 49 4.21 12.92 1.87
N GLU A 50 4.92 12.14 1.07
CA GLU A 50 4.75 12.04 -0.38
C GLU A 50 3.58 11.14 -0.80
N ILE A 51 2.97 10.42 0.15
CA ILE A 51 1.88 9.47 -0.09
C ILE A 51 0.60 9.93 0.62
N ASP A 52 -0.50 9.91 -0.14
CA ASP A 52 -1.85 9.98 0.39
C ASP A 52 -2.60 8.70 0.00
N VAL A 53 -2.71 7.77 0.95
CA VAL A 53 -3.34 6.47 0.73
C VAL A 53 -4.82 6.62 0.34
N LYS A 54 -5.52 7.58 0.95
CA LYS A 54 -6.94 7.79 0.67
C LYS A 54 -7.13 8.31 -0.74
N HIS A 55 -6.34 9.30 -1.15
CA HIS A 55 -6.34 9.82 -2.51
C HIS A 55 -6.07 8.70 -3.53
N LEU A 56 -5.07 7.85 -3.30
CA LEU A 56 -4.74 6.75 -4.22
C LEU A 56 -5.85 5.68 -4.28
N CYS A 57 -6.52 5.41 -3.16
CA CYS A 57 -7.69 4.52 -3.14
C CYS A 57 -8.85 5.10 -3.95
N ASP A 58 -9.15 6.39 -3.77
CA ASP A 58 -10.22 7.08 -4.49
C ASP A 58 -9.90 7.15 -6.00
N TYR A 59 -8.65 7.51 -6.37
CA TYR A 59 -8.17 7.57 -7.75
C TYR A 59 -8.20 6.20 -8.46
N GLY A 60 -7.79 5.14 -7.76
CA GLY A 60 -7.87 3.76 -8.25
C GLY A 60 -9.30 3.29 -8.46
N LYS A 61 -10.18 3.57 -7.50
CA LYS A 61 -11.60 3.19 -7.57
C LYS A 61 -12.29 3.78 -8.80
N GLU A 62 -12.04 5.04 -9.14
CA GLU A 62 -12.58 5.67 -10.36
C GLU A 62 -12.16 4.97 -11.66
N ARG A 63 -11.06 4.22 -11.61
CA ARG A 63 -10.45 3.52 -12.75
C ARG A 63 -10.62 2.00 -12.69
N GLY A 64 -11.36 1.49 -11.70
CA GLY A 64 -11.55 0.05 -11.51
C GLY A 64 -10.32 -0.70 -10.99
N VAL A 65 -9.38 0.00 -10.34
CA VAL A 65 -8.15 -0.58 -9.79
C VAL A 65 -8.17 -0.48 -8.27
N GLY A 66 -7.95 -1.60 -7.58
CA GLY A 66 -7.83 -1.67 -6.14
C GLY A 66 -6.40 -1.41 -5.65
N ILE A 67 -6.29 -0.89 -4.43
CA ILE A 67 -5.00 -0.71 -3.74
C ILE A 67 -4.78 -1.82 -2.72
N VAL A 68 -3.58 -2.41 -2.74
CA VAL A 68 -3.09 -3.35 -1.72
C VAL A 68 -1.88 -2.71 -1.03
N LEU A 69 -1.83 -2.77 0.30
CA LEU A 69 -0.71 -2.23 1.07
C LEU A 69 0.23 -3.33 1.53
N TRP A 70 1.54 -3.14 1.36
CA TRP A 70 2.52 -3.97 2.02
C TRP A 70 2.63 -3.64 3.51
N ALA A 71 2.87 -4.65 4.36
CA ALA A 71 3.13 -4.47 5.77
C ALA A 71 4.12 -5.52 6.30
N GLY A 72 5.15 -5.09 7.01
CA GLY A 72 5.99 -6.01 7.78
C GLY A 72 5.22 -6.61 8.97
N TYR A 73 5.42 -7.89 9.25
CA TYR A 73 4.71 -8.67 10.27
C TYR A 73 4.56 -7.93 11.59
N TRP A 74 5.68 -7.48 12.19
CA TRP A 74 5.67 -6.83 13.50
C TRP A 74 4.87 -5.53 13.53
N ALA A 75 4.89 -4.75 12.45
CA ALA A 75 4.17 -3.49 12.37
C ALA A 75 2.65 -3.71 12.29
N LEU A 76 2.21 -4.85 11.73
CA LEU A 76 0.81 -5.23 11.64
C LEU A 76 0.32 -5.92 12.92
N ASP A 77 1.03 -6.96 13.38
CA ASP A 77 0.60 -7.85 14.46
C ASP A 77 0.28 -7.10 15.76
N ARG A 78 1.07 -6.06 16.06
CA ARG A 78 0.94 -5.25 17.28
C ARG A 78 -0.36 -4.42 17.38
N ASP A 79 -1.04 -4.13 16.28
CA ASP A 79 -2.26 -3.28 16.24
C ASP A 79 -3.18 -3.68 15.06
N MET A 80 -3.29 -4.99 14.81
CA MET A 80 -3.84 -5.54 13.57
C MET A 80 -5.28 -5.07 13.30
N GLU A 81 -6.17 -5.18 14.29
CA GLU A 81 -7.60 -4.87 14.12
C GLU A 81 -7.81 -3.39 13.76
N ARG A 82 -7.10 -2.49 14.45
CA ARG A 82 -7.20 -1.05 14.20
C ARG A 82 -6.65 -0.68 12.83
N VAL A 83 -5.48 -1.21 12.46
CA VAL A 83 -4.86 -0.97 11.15
C VAL A 83 -5.78 -1.46 10.04
N MET A 84 -6.25 -2.71 10.11
CA MET A 84 -7.12 -3.29 9.09
C MET A 84 -8.43 -2.50 8.96
N LYS A 85 -9.07 -2.14 10.08
CA LYS A 85 -10.28 -1.32 10.07
C LYS A 85 -10.04 0.04 9.42
N HIS A 86 -9.00 0.75 9.85
CA HIS A 86 -8.66 2.08 9.35
C HIS A 86 -8.45 2.09 7.83
N TYR A 87 -7.65 1.16 7.31
CA TYR A 87 -7.36 1.08 5.88
C TYR A 87 -8.52 0.53 5.05
N SER A 88 -9.31 -0.40 5.59
CA SER A 88 -10.55 -0.86 4.95
C SER A 88 -11.55 0.29 4.79
N GLU A 89 -11.71 1.15 5.79
CA GLU A 89 -12.60 2.32 5.73
C GLU A 89 -12.13 3.35 4.68
N MET A 90 -10.82 3.42 4.42
CA MET A 90 -10.25 4.25 3.34
C MET A 90 -10.39 3.63 1.95
N GLY A 91 -10.73 2.34 1.84
CA GLY A 91 -10.98 1.66 0.58
C GLY A 91 -9.89 0.70 0.10
N VAL A 92 -8.86 0.45 0.92
CA VAL A 92 -7.82 -0.56 0.66
C VAL A 92 -8.46 -1.95 0.52
N LYS A 93 -7.95 -2.75 -0.42
CA LYS A 93 -8.51 -4.05 -0.81
C LYS A 93 -7.83 -5.25 -0.16
N GLY A 94 -6.66 -5.06 0.44
CA GLY A 94 -5.95 -6.11 1.14
C GLY A 94 -4.55 -5.68 1.57
N PHE A 95 -3.85 -6.63 2.17
CA PHE A 95 -2.48 -6.47 2.63
C PHE A 95 -1.57 -7.56 2.08
N LYS A 96 -0.34 -7.19 1.72
CA LYS A 96 0.79 -8.11 1.51
C LYS A 96 1.61 -8.12 2.79
N ILE A 97 1.50 -9.17 3.59
CA ILE A 97 2.20 -9.28 4.88
C ILE A 97 3.53 -10.02 4.66
N ASP A 98 4.62 -9.47 5.18
CA ASP A 98 5.98 -9.93 4.90
C ASP A 98 6.83 -10.06 6.17
N PHE A 99 7.96 -10.77 6.07
CA PHE A 99 8.95 -10.94 7.16
C PHE A 99 8.43 -11.58 8.46
N MET A 100 7.57 -12.60 8.37
CA MET A 100 7.22 -13.44 9.52
C MET A 100 8.42 -14.29 9.96
N ASP A 101 9.15 -14.85 8.98
CA ASP A 101 10.40 -15.61 9.09
C ASP A 101 10.44 -16.64 10.25
N ARG A 102 9.27 -17.20 10.56
CA ARG A 102 9.02 -18.16 11.65
C ARG A 102 7.94 -19.14 11.22
N ASP A 103 8.06 -20.37 11.68
CA ASP A 103 7.14 -21.48 11.43
C ASP A 103 6.73 -22.20 12.72
N ASP A 104 7.01 -21.61 13.88
CA ASP A 104 6.55 -22.11 15.18
C ASP A 104 5.04 -21.88 15.37
N GLN A 105 4.43 -22.64 16.27
CA GLN A 105 2.98 -22.70 16.47
C GLN A 105 2.27 -21.32 16.58
N PRO A 106 2.82 -20.31 17.28
CA PRO A 106 2.26 -18.96 17.28
C PRO A 106 2.08 -18.27 15.92
N MET A 107 2.80 -18.71 14.88
CA MET A 107 2.80 -18.10 13.54
C MET A 107 1.89 -18.82 12.52
N VAL A 108 1.32 -19.98 12.88
CA VAL A 108 0.51 -20.83 11.99
C VAL A 108 -0.99 -20.64 12.19
#